data_AF-A0AAW8XFZ7-F1
#
_entry.id   AF-A0AAW8XFZ7-F1
#
_cell.length_a   1.000
_cell.length_b   1.000
_cell.length_c   1.000
_cell.angle_alpha   90.00
_cell.angle_beta   90.00
_cell.angle_gamma   90.00
#
_symmetry.space_group_name_H-M   'P 1'
#
loop_
_entity.id
_entity.type
_entity.pdbx_description
1 polymer ?
#
loop_
_entity_poly.entity_id
_entity_poly.type
_entity_poly.pdbx_seq_one_letter_code
_entity_poly.pdbx_strand_id
1 'polypeptide(L)'
;MKNMFSLYKRDYKGEPTLYLNYHDKNNKRFRVSLRKATDCLKMNTDEALEFFKDKSLKEILAFVNRLEEMKNANKRVKNAEKRTLKIQSKITILQALKRFLALKIGLKQTSINSLENVFNSIFSVMGLKESDKLKKITQERISRYHENTLKLYKKNTIHNLNANLKSFLAFCESEQFINKNPYYTITLKNAQEAKAIDPFSLEEVKTLIENAPSLRLKAFLAVAFFT
;
A
#
# COMPACT_ATOMS: atom_id res chain seq x y z
N MET A 1 54.56 -14.72 -25.92
CA MET A 1 53.96 -13.42 -25.55
C MET A 1 53.75 -13.40 -24.04
N LYS A 2 54.33 -12.43 -23.31
CA LYS A 2 54.19 -12.34 -21.84
C LYS A 2 52.71 -12.20 -21.47
N ASN A 3 52.22 -13.08 -20.60
CA ASN A 3 50.85 -13.02 -20.07
C ASN A 3 50.57 -11.60 -19.56
N MET A 4 49.61 -10.91 -20.20
CA MET A 4 49.31 -9.49 -19.97
C MET A 4 48.60 -9.23 -18.62
N PHE A 5 48.46 -10.29 -17.81
CA PHE A 5 47.88 -10.29 -16.48
C PHE A 5 48.39 -11.50 -15.67
N SER A 6 48.25 -11.43 -14.35
CA SER A 6 48.53 -12.52 -13.42
C SER A 6 47.38 -12.70 -12.43
N LEU A 7 47.07 -13.97 -12.14
CA LEU A 7 46.14 -14.38 -11.08
C LEU A 7 46.97 -14.89 -9.90
N TYR A 8 46.63 -14.47 -8.70
CA TYR A 8 47.31 -14.95 -7.49
C TYR A 8 46.38 -14.93 -6.28
N LYS A 9 46.66 -15.82 -5.33
CA LYS A 9 45.95 -15.91 -4.05
C LYS A 9 46.61 -14.98 -3.04
N ARG A 10 45.82 -14.35 -2.19
CA ARG A 10 46.30 -13.58 -1.05
C ARG A 10 45.28 -13.67 0.07
N ASP A 11 45.76 -13.81 1.30
CA ASP A 11 44.90 -13.71 2.47
C ASP A 11 44.39 -12.28 2.65
N TYR A 12 43.07 -12.16 2.74
CA TYR A 12 42.39 -10.91 3.03
C TYR A 12 41.40 -11.16 4.17
N LYS A 13 41.67 -10.55 5.32
CA LYS A 13 40.88 -10.73 6.56
C LYS A 13 40.78 -12.19 7.03
N GLY A 14 41.85 -12.98 6.86
CA GLY A 14 41.90 -14.38 7.28
C GLY A 14 41.30 -15.38 6.30
N GLU A 15 40.84 -14.93 5.12
CA GLU A 15 40.32 -15.81 4.07
C GLU A 15 41.19 -15.73 2.79
N PRO A 16 41.51 -16.88 2.17
CA PRO A 16 42.26 -16.92 0.92
C PRO A 16 41.40 -16.33 -0.21
N THR A 17 41.84 -15.22 -0.78
CA THR A 17 41.09 -14.50 -1.82
C THR A 17 41.86 -14.47 -3.14
N LEU A 18 41.16 -14.71 -4.25
CA LEU A 18 41.75 -14.62 -5.59
C LEU A 18 41.81 -13.16 -6.08
N TYR A 19 42.95 -12.77 -6.64
CA TYR A 19 43.19 -11.45 -7.21
C TYR A 19 43.66 -11.53 -8.65
N LEU A 20 43.17 -10.59 -9.46
CA LEU A 20 43.63 -10.29 -10.80
C LEU A 20 44.54 -9.06 -10.77
N ASN A 21 45.71 -9.17 -11.39
CA ASN A 21 46.64 -8.07 -11.58
C ASN A 21 46.97 -7.93 -13.06
N TYR A 22 46.79 -6.75 -13.64
CA TYR A 22 47.04 -6.51 -15.07
C TYR A 22 47.50 -5.07 -15.30
N HIS A 23 48.08 -4.82 -16.47
CA HIS A 23 48.41 -3.46 -16.92
C HIS A 23 47.42 -3.01 -17.99
N ASP A 24 46.99 -1.75 -17.92
CA ASP A 24 46.20 -1.15 -19.00
C ASP A 24 47.07 -0.75 -20.21
N LYS A 25 46.44 -0.17 -21.23
CA LYS A 25 47.11 0.32 -22.44
C LYS A 25 48.13 1.45 -22.17
N ASN A 26 48.00 2.15 -21.04
CA ASN A 26 48.91 3.22 -20.59
C ASN A 26 49.98 2.69 -19.63
N ASN A 27 50.16 1.36 -19.55
CA ASN A 27 51.05 0.67 -18.64
C ASN A 27 50.73 0.88 -17.14
N LYS A 28 49.54 1.40 -16.81
CA LYS A 28 49.11 1.58 -15.43
C LYS A 28 48.69 0.24 -14.86
N ARG A 29 49.23 -0.10 -13.68
CA ARG A 29 48.93 -1.35 -12.99
C ARG A 29 47.59 -1.28 -12.26
N PHE A 30 46.75 -2.29 -12.48
CA PHE A 30 45.48 -2.47 -11.79
C PHE A 30 45.48 -3.78 -11.00
N ARG A 31 44.89 -3.73 -9.82
CA ARG A 31 44.67 -4.89 -8.94
C ARG A 31 43.19 -4.95 -8.61
N VAL A 32 42.55 -6.06 -8.96
CA VAL A 32 41.11 -6.28 -8.79
C VAL A 32 40.92 -7.57 -7.98
N SER A 33 40.13 -7.50 -6.91
CA SER A 33 39.73 -8.69 -6.16
C SER A 33 38.65 -9.43 -6.94
N LEU A 34 38.81 -10.74 -7.10
CA LEU A 34 37.82 -11.61 -7.73
C LEU A 34 36.87 -12.26 -6.72
N ARG A 35 36.87 -11.84 -5.44
CA ARG A 35 36.01 -12.43 -4.39
C ARG A 35 34.53 -12.44 -4.78
N LYS A 36 34.01 -11.34 -5.30
CA LYS A 36 32.59 -11.30 -5.76
C LYS A 36 32.32 -12.27 -6.90
N ALA A 37 33.32 -12.48 -7.75
CA ALA A 37 33.22 -13.41 -8.86
C ALA A 37 33.23 -14.86 -8.37
N THR A 38 34.09 -15.19 -7.40
CA THR A 38 34.13 -16.51 -6.74
C THR A 38 32.83 -16.79 -5.99
N ASP A 39 32.32 -15.81 -5.22
CA ASP A 39 31.05 -15.92 -4.49
C ASP A 39 29.86 -16.15 -5.45
N CYS A 40 29.84 -15.45 -6.59
CA CYS A 40 28.79 -15.60 -7.60
C CYS A 40 28.82 -16.98 -8.27
N LEU A 41 30.01 -17.53 -8.50
CA LEU A 41 30.21 -18.84 -9.09
C LEU A 41 30.04 -19.99 -8.08
N LYS A 42 29.94 -19.68 -6.79
CA LYS A 42 29.88 -20.66 -5.68
C LYS A 42 31.07 -21.62 -5.68
N MET A 43 32.24 -21.14 -6.09
CA MET A 43 33.50 -21.89 -6.14
C MET A 43 34.38 -21.51 -4.96
N ASN A 44 35.18 -22.46 -4.46
CA ASN A 44 36.28 -22.11 -3.57
C ASN A 44 37.41 -21.39 -4.35
N THR A 45 38.39 -20.85 -3.64
CA THR A 45 39.47 -20.03 -4.24
C THR A 45 40.33 -20.80 -5.23
N ASP A 46 40.41 -22.12 -5.09
CA ASP A 46 41.25 -23.00 -5.90
C ASP A 46 40.55 -23.41 -7.18
N GLU A 47 39.28 -23.80 -7.09
CA GLU A 47 38.37 -24.03 -8.22
C GLU A 47 38.22 -22.77 -9.07
N ALA A 48 38.06 -21.61 -8.43
CA ALA A 48 37.95 -20.34 -9.14
C ALA A 48 39.26 -19.97 -9.84
N LEU A 49 40.42 -20.28 -9.25
CA LEU A 49 41.71 -20.04 -9.89
C LEU A 49 41.82 -20.87 -11.18
N GLU A 50 41.48 -22.16 -11.14
CA GLU A 50 41.47 -23.00 -12.35
C GLU A 50 40.47 -22.49 -13.38
N PHE A 51 39.24 -22.14 -12.95
CA PHE A 51 38.21 -21.60 -13.85
C PHE A 51 38.66 -20.33 -14.61
N PHE A 52 39.37 -19.43 -13.93
CA PHE A 52 39.82 -18.16 -14.55
C PHE A 52 41.15 -18.26 -15.30
N LYS A 53 41.95 -19.32 -15.10
CA LYS A 53 43.18 -19.55 -15.88
C LYS A 53 42.88 -19.73 -17.36
N ASP A 54 41.77 -20.39 -17.67
CA ASP A 54 41.34 -20.67 -19.05
C ASP A 54 40.60 -19.49 -19.71
N LYS A 55 40.56 -18.33 -19.04
CA LYS A 55 39.85 -17.12 -19.52
C LYS A 55 40.83 -16.02 -19.91
N SER A 56 40.47 -15.28 -20.94
CA SER A 56 41.19 -14.06 -21.33
C SER A 56 40.91 -12.92 -20.34
N LEU A 57 41.85 -11.98 -20.22
CA LEU A 57 41.69 -10.77 -19.41
C LEU A 57 40.38 -10.03 -19.73
N LYS A 58 40.01 -9.96 -21.02
CA LYS A 58 38.79 -9.31 -21.49
C LYS A 58 37.54 -9.99 -20.92
N GLU A 59 37.50 -11.32 -20.90
CA GLU A 59 36.38 -12.08 -20.34
C GLU A 59 36.27 -11.92 -18.83
N ILE A 60 37.39 -11.97 -18.11
CA ILE A 60 37.41 -11.78 -16.65
C ILE A 60 36.91 -10.38 -16.29
N LEU A 61 37.41 -9.34 -16.96
CA LEU A 61 36.97 -7.96 -16.73
C LEU A 61 35.50 -7.76 -17.11
N ALA A 62 35.04 -8.34 -18.22
CA ALA A 62 33.63 -8.28 -18.61
C ALA A 62 32.71 -8.99 -17.60
N PHE A 63 33.16 -10.07 -16.97
CA PHE A 63 32.42 -10.74 -15.90
C PHE A 63 32.34 -9.87 -14.64
N VAL A 64 33.47 -9.32 -14.19
CA VAL A 64 33.52 -8.42 -13.01
C VAL A 64 32.67 -7.17 -13.23
N ASN A 65 32.75 -6.55 -14.41
CA ASN A 65 31.96 -5.36 -14.74
C ASN A 65 30.46 -5.64 -14.72
N ARG A 66 30.02 -6.78 -15.28
CA ARG A 66 28.61 -7.22 -15.21
C ARG A 66 28.13 -7.36 -13.75
N LEU A 67 28.94 -7.95 -12.87
CA LEU A 67 28.60 -8.08 -11.45
C LEU A 67 28.47 -6.71 -10.75
N GLU A 68 29.34 -5.75 -11.06
CA GLU A 68 29.24 -4.39 -10.51
C GLU A 68 28.03 -3.63 -11.06
N GLU A 69 27.71 -3.80 -12.35
CA GLU A 69 26.50 -3.24 -12.97
C GLU A 69 25.23 -3.79 -12.34
N MET A 70 25.12 -5.10 -12.15
CA MET A 70 24.01 -5.75 -11.45
C MET A 70 23.88 -5.23 -10.01
N LYS A 71 25.00 -5.07 -9.29
CA LYS A 71 24.99 -4.50 -7.94
C LYS A 71 24.50 -3.05 -7.93
N ASN A 72 24.91 -2.25 -8.91
CA ASN A 72 24.47 -0.86 -9.06
C ASN A 72 22.98 -0.77 -9.42
N ALA A 73 22.49 -1.64 -10.30
CA ALA A 73 21.07 -1.76 -10.62
C ALA A 73 20.24 -2.12 -9.38
N ASN A 74 20.66 -3.13 -8.62
CA ASN A 74 20.01 -3.52 -7.37
C ASN A 74 20.00 -2.38 -6.33
N LYS A 75 21.07 -1.58 -6.25
CA LYS A 75 21.13 -0.40 -5.38
C LYS A 75 20.14 0.69 -5.84
N ARG A 76 19.98 0.89 -7.14
CA ARG A 76 19.01 1.84 -7.72
C ARG A 76 17.58 1.40 -7.42
N VAL A 77 17.24 0.13 -7.64
CA VAL A 77 15.91 -0.44 -7.34
C VAL A 77 15.58 -0.30 -5.85
N LYS A 78 16.47 -0.76 -4.95
CA LYS A 78 16.27 -0.62 -3.50
C LYS A 78 16.11 0.82 -3.04
N ASN A 79 16.79 1.77 -3.68
CA ASN A 79 16.64 3.19 -3.37
C ASN A 79 15.32 3.76 -3.91
N ALA A 80 14.86 3.32 -5.07
CA ALA A 80 13.55 3.69 -5.61
C ALA A 80 12.42 3.17 -4.71
N GLU A 81 12.46 1.88 -4.32
CA GLU A 81 11.52 1.29 -3.36
C GLU A 81 11.48 2.06 -2.04
N LYS A 82 12.65 2.38 -1.46
CA LYS A 82 12.73 3.21 -0.24
C LYS A 82 12.12 4.60 -0.41
N ARG A 83 12.25 5.21 -1.60
CA ARG A 83 11.64 6.51 -1.90
C ARG A 83 10.13 6.39 -2.03
N THR A 84 9.64 5.36 -2.73
CA THR A 84 8.20 5.09 -2.88
C THR A 84 7.53 4.84 -1.54
N LEU A 85 8.11 3.99 -0.68
CA LEU A 85 7.63 3.74 0.69
C LEU A 85 7.66 5.01 1.56
N LYS A 86 8.68 5.86 1.40
CA LYS A 86 8.75 7.17 2.09
C LYS A 86 7.67 8.15 1.62
N ILE A 87 7.23 8.08 0.37
CA ILE A 87 6.16 8.91 -0.18
C ILE A 87 4.80 8.37 0.26
N GLN A 88 4.58 7.06 0.15
CA GLN A 88 3.35 6.39 0.58
C GLN A 88 3.11 6.54 2.08
N SER A 89 4.14 6.43 2.92
CA SER A 89 4.02 6.66 4.38
C SER A 89 3.70 8.10 4.80
N LYS A 90 3.76 9.07 3.87
CA LYS A 90 3.40 10.48 4.10
C LYS A 90 2.00 10.84 3.60
N ILE A 91 1.29 9.90 2.96
CA ILE A 91 -0.04 10.16 2.41
C ILE A 91 -1.02 10.58 3.52
N THR A 92 -1.85 11.57 3.22
CA THR A 92 -2.94 11.98 4.12
C THR A 92 -4.17 11.09 3.92
N ILE A 93 -5.09 11.12 4.88
CA ILE A 93 -6.37 10.42 4.79
C ILE A 93 -7.14 10.89 3.54
N LEU A 94 -7.19 12.21 3.29
CA LEU A 94 -7.86 12.78 2.11
C LEU A 94 -7.31 12.23 0.80
N GLN A 95 -5.97 12.16 0.68
CA GLN A 95 -5.32 11.69 -0.55
C GLN A 95 -5.60 10.20 -0.79
N ALA A 96 -5.56 9.39 0.27
CA ALA A 96 -5.92 7.97 0.19
C ALA A 96 -7.41 7.80 -0.17
N LEU A 97 -8.30 8.58 0.45
CA LEU A 97 -9.74 8.54 0.18
C LEU A 97 -10.07 8.91 -1.27
N LYS A 98 -9.47 9.98 -1.80
CA LYS A 98 -9.67 10.38 -3.21
C LYS A 98 -9.27 9.27 -4.17
N ARG A 99 -8.15 8.58 -3.90
CA ARG A 99 -7.73 7.42 -4.72
C ARG A 99 -8.69 6.26 -4.60
N PHE A 100 -9.18 5.96 -3.38
CA PHE A 100 -10.17 4.92 -3.15
C PHE A 100 -11.48 5.18 -3.91
N LEU A 101 -11.99 6.41 -3.86
CA LEU A 101 -13.22 6.80 -4.55
C LEU A 101 -13.06 6.83 -6.08
N ALA A 102 -11.88 7.18 -6.58
CA ALA A 102 -11.58 7.14 -8.02
C ALA A 102 -11.70 5.72 -8.62
N LEU A 103 -11.57 4.66 -7.80
CA LEU A 103 -11.79 3.27 -8.24
C LEU A 103 -13.27 2.94 -8.47
N LYS A 104 -14.20 3.77 -7.97
CA LYS A 104 -15.65 3.54 -8.09
C LYS A 104 -16.20 4.06 -9.42
N ILE A 105 -15.57 3.64 -10.51
CA ILE A 105 -15.98 3.98 -11.87
C ILE A 105 -17.43 3.52 -12.10
N GLY A 106 -18.24 4.38 -12.70
CA GLY A 106 -19.65 4.08 -13.01
C GLY A 106 -20.66 4.46 -11.92
N LEU A 107 -20.22 4.93 -10.75
CA LEU A 107 -21.15 5.52 -9.77
C LEU A 107 -21.57 6.93 -10.18
N LYS A 108 -22.82 7.28 -9.87
CA LYS A 108 -23.32 8.67 -9.96
C LYS A 108 -22.57 9.55 -8.96
N GLN A 109 -22.39 10.83 -9.30
CA GLN A 109 -21.73 11.78 -8.40
C GLN A 109 -22.43 11.88 -7.03
N THR A 110 -23.76 11.78 -6.98
CA THR A 110 -24.53 11.77 -5.72
C THR A 110 -24.15 10.59 -4.82
N SER A 111 -23.88 9.42 -5.40
CA SER A 111 -23.42 8.24 -4.66
C SER A 111 -21.99 8.43 -4.13
N ILE A 112 -21.11 9.07 -4.91
CA ILE A 112 -19.74 9.39 -4.48
C ILE A 112 -19.79 10.38 -3.31
N ASN A 113 -20.59 11.44 -3.40
CA ASN A 113 -20.77 12.42 -2.32
C ASN A 113 -21.34 11.76 -1.05
N SER A 114 -22.26 10.80 -1.20
CA SER A 114 -22.78 10.02 -0.08
C SER A 114 -21.67 9.20 0.60
N LEU A 115 -20.78 8.56 -0.17
CA LEU A 115 -19.62 7.84 0.37
C LEU A 115 -18.65 8.78 1.09
N GLU A 116 -18.36 9.96 0.54
CA GLU A 116 -17.53 10.96 1.21
C GLU A 116 -18.11 11.32 2.59
N ASN A 117 -19.41 11.58 2.68
CA ASN A 117 -20.08 11.87 3.95
C ASN A 117 -19.99 10.70 4.95
N VAL A 118 -20.08 9.46 4.46
CA VAL A 118 -19.88 8.25 5.28
C VAL A 118 -18.46 8.23 5.86
N PHE A 119 -17.43 8.46 5.04
CA PHE A 119 -16.04 8.49 5.51
C PHE A 119 -15.76 9.65 6.47
N ASN A 120 -16.34 10.83 6.22
CA ASN A 120 -16.21 11.97 7.12
C ASN A 120 -16.80 11.67 8.50
N SER A 121 -17.93 10.95 8.54
CA SER A 121 -18.52 10.46 9.78
C SER A 121 -17.60 9.48 10.49
N ILE A 122 -17.03 8.51 9.76
CA ILE A 122 -16.09 7.51 10.29
C ILE A 122 -14.87 8.19 10.93
N PHE A 123 -14.20 9.09 10.21
CA PHE A 123 -13.00 9.77 10.70
C PHE A 123 -13.28 10.72 11.86
N SER A 124 -14.42 11.41 11.82
CA SER A 124 -14.86 12.27 12.93
C SER A 124 -15.05 11.47 14.22
N VAL A 125 -15.68 10.30 14.14
CA VAL A 125 -15.90 9.40 15.29
C VAL A 125 -14.58 8.84 15.85
N MET A 126 -13.56 8.66 14.99
CA MET A 126 -12.18 8.34 15.38
C MET A 126 -11.43 9.53 16.00
N GLY A 127 -11.95 10.75 15.88
CA GLY A 127 -11.26 11.99 16.24
C GLY A 127 -10.06 12.28 15.33
N LEU A 128 -10.23 12.06 14.03
CA LEU A 128 -9.24 12.31 12.97
C LEU A 128 -9.76 13.33 11.96
N LYS A 129 -8.86 14.11 11.38
CA LYS A 129 -9.14 15.05 10.29
C LYS A 129 -8.66 14.47 8.96
N GLU A 130 -9.28 14.85 7.85
CA GLU A 130 -8.87 14.39 6.52
C GLU A 130 -7.41 14.78 6.17
N SER A 131 -6.90 15.88 6.76
CA SER A 131 -5.52 16.33 6.62
C SER A 131 -4.51 15.53 7.45
N ASP A 132 -4.98 14.69 8.36
CA ASP A 132 -4.10 13.81 9.14
C ASP A 132 -3.42 12.77 8.25
N LYS A 133 -2.24 12.34 8.69
CA LYS A 133 -1.51 11.25 8.03
C LYS A 133 -2.28 9.94 8.22
N LEU A 134 -2.36 9.13 7.17
CA LEU A 134 -3.07 7.85 7.19
C LEU A 134 -2.57 6.92 8.31
N LYS A 135 -1.27 6.96 8.62
CA LYS A 135 -0.65 6.20 9.72
C LYS A 135 -1.23 6.49 11.12
N LYS A 136 -2.00 7.57 11.29
CA LYS A 136 -2.68 7.87 12.56
C LYS A 136 -3.90 6.97 12.79
N ILE A 137 -4.38 6.26 11.78
CA ILE A 137 -5.39 5.22 11.96
C ILE A 137 -4.69 4.00 12.58
N THR A 138 -4.63 3.98 13.91
CA THR A 138 -4.06 2.88 14.70
C THR A 138 -5.17 1.97 15.22
N GLN A 139 -4.80 0.78 15.70
CA GLN A 139 -5.76 -0.14 16.33
C GLN A 139 -6.48 0.51 17.52
N GLU A 140 -5.80 1.34 18.31
CA GLU A 140 -6.40 2.12 19.39
C GLU A 140 -7.50 3.08 18.90
N ARG A 141 -7.28 3.74 17.75
CA ARG A 141 -8.29 4.60 17.13
C ARG A 141 -9.48 3.80 16.60
N ILE A 142 -9.24 2.57 16.12
CA ILE A 142 -10.31 1.62 15.75
C ILE A 142 -11.12 1.22 16.99
N SER A 143 -10.49 0.96 18.14
CA SER A 143 -11.21 0.68 19.40
C SER A 143 -12.12 1.83 19.79
N ARG A 144 -11.59 3.06 19.80
CA ARG A 144 -12.38 4.26 20.10
C ARG A 144 -13.53 4.45 19.12
N TYR A 145 -13.32 4.16 17.84
CA TYR A 145 -14.37 4.19 16.83
C TYR A 145 -15.49 3.20 17.14
N HIS A 146 -15.15 1.95 17.47
CA HIS A 146 -16.13 0.93 17.82
C HIS A 146 -16.94 1.32 19.06
N GLU A 147 -16.29 1.82 20.11
CA GLU A 147 -16.96 2.28 21.33
C GLU A 147 -17.90 3.46 21.07
N ASN A 148 -17.46 4.44 20.29
CA ASN A 148 -18.27 5.62 19.99
C ASN A 148 -19.43 5.30 19.05
N THR A 149 -19.21 4.45 18.04
CA THR A 149 -20.27 4.08 17.10
C THR A 149 -21.39 3.31 17.78
N LEU A 150 -21.09 2.44 18.75
CA LEU A 150 -22.10 1.74 19.57
C LEU A 150 -22.98 2.70 20.39
N LYS A 151 -22.44 3.86 20.81
CA LYS A 151 -23.18 4.88 21.56
C LYS A 151 -24.01 5.78 20.65
N LEU A 152 -23.49 6.08 19.46
CA LEU A 152 -24.04 7.11 18.58
C LEU A 152 -25.03 6.57 17.52
N TYR A 153 -24.89 5.32 17.11
CA TYR A 153 -25.57 4.81 15.92
C TYR A 153 -26.32 3.49 16.15
N LYS A 154 -27.34 3.29 15.31
CA LYS A 154 -28.07 2.03 15.23
C LYS A 154 -27.27 0.97 14.48
N LYS A 155 -27.55 -0.30 14.76
CA LYS A 155 -26.88 -1.48 14.22
C LYS A 155 -26.69 -1.46 12.69
N ASN A 156 -27.72 -1.09 11.91
CA ASN A 156 -27.65 -1.03 10.44
C ASN A 156 -26.66 0.03 9.95
N THR A 157 -26.64 1.19 10.60
CA THR A 157 -25.69 2.27 10.30
C THR A 157 -24.27 1.82 10.64
N ILE A 158 -24.05 1.21 11.81
CA ILE A 158 -22.74 0.67 12.20
C ILE A 158 -22.26 -0.37 11.18
N HIS A 159 -23.15 -1.25 10.72
CA HIS A 159 -22.81 -2.25 9.72
C HIS A 159 -22.31 -1.62 8.42
N ASN A 160 -23.01 -0.59 7.91
CA ASN A 160 -22.59 0.15 6.72
C ASN A 160 -21.25 0.87 6.92
N LEU A 161 -21.07 1.56 8.05
CA LEU A 161 -19.81 2.25 8.38
C LEU A 161 -18.63 1.26 8.45
N ASN A 162 -18.84 0.11 9.10
CA ASN A 162 -17.84 -0.95 9.24
C ASN A 162 -17.45 -1.56 7.89
N ALA A 163 -18.43 -1.81 7.02
CA ALA A 163 -18.17 -2.34 5.67
C ALA A 163 -17.31 -1.37 4.85
N ASN A 164 -17.64 -0.07 4.87
CA ASN A 164 -16.88 0.97 4.16
C ASN A 164 -15.47 1.15 4.73
N LEU A 165 -15.33 1.23 6.06
CA LEU A 165 -14.04 1.34 6.73
C LEU A 165 -13.14 0.14 6.42
N LYS A 166 -13.68 -1.08 6.50
CA LYS A 166 -12.95 -2.31 6.18
C LYS A 166 -12.47 -2.30 4.73
N SER A 167 -13.35 -1.93 3.78
CA SER A 167 -13.00 -1.85 2.36
C SER A 167 -11.91 -0.80 2.10
N PHE A 168 -11.98 0.37 2.73
CA PHE A 168 -11.00 1.43 2.57
C PHE A 168 -9.63 1.04 3.12
N LEU A 169 -9.58 0.44 4.32
CA LEU A 169 -8.31 0.02 4.91
C LEU A 169 -7.67 -1.16 4.17
N ALA A 170 -8.48 -2.08 3.61
CA ALA A 170 -7.99 -3.13 2.73
C ALA A 170 -7.35 -2.55 1.45
N PHE A 171 -7.98 -1.53 0.85
CA PHE A 171 -7.38 -0.80 -0.27
C PHE A 171 -6.07 -0.10 0.11
N CYS A 172 -6.01 0.51 1.30
CA CYS A 172 -4.79 1.17 1.76
C CYS A 172 -3.64 0.18 1.98
N GLU A 173 -3.95 -1.04 2.40
CA GLU A 173 -2.98 -2.13 2.55
C GLU A 173 -2.51 -2.65 1.19
N SER A 174 -3.41 -2.85 0.22
CA SER A 174 -3.03 -3.29 -1.14
C SER A 174 -2.15 -2.28 -1.88
N GLU A 175 -2.42 -0.99 -1.69
CA GLU A 175 -1.62 0.11 -2.25
C GLU A 175 -0.33 0.41 -1.46
N GLN A 176 -0.05 -0.37 -0.41
CA GLN A 176 1.11 -0.20 0.48
C GLN A 176 1.17 1.18 1.15
N PHE A 177 0.03 1.86 1.31
CA PHE A 177 -0.06 3.09 2.11
C PHE A 177 0.05 2.80 3.61
N ILE A 178 -0.34 1.60 4.01
CA ILE A 178 -0.14 1.04 5.35
C ILE A 178 0.49 -0.35 5.26
N ASN A 179 1.31 -0.71 6.23
CA ASN A 179 1.99 -2.02 6.26
C ASN A 179 1.05 -3.16 6.68
N LYS A 180 0.09 -2.86 7.57
CA LYS A 180 -0.85 -3.82 8.13
C LYS A 180 -2.17 -3.13 8.40
N ASN A 181 -3.26 -3.76 8.01
CA ASN A 181 -4.60 -3.26 8.30
C ASN A 181 -4.88 -3.29 9.83
N PRO A 182 -5.16 -2.14 10.47
CA PRO A 182 -5.45 -2.07 11.91
C PRO A 182 -6.88 -2.50 12.26
N TYR A 183 -7.74 -2.75 11.27
CA TYR A 183 -9.14 -3.08 11.48
C TYR A 183 -9.32 -4.48 12.07
N TYR A 184 -10.21 -4.58 13.05
CA TYR A 184 -10.70 -5.83 13.59
C TYR A 184 -12.22 -5.76 13.76
N THR A 185 -12.86 -6.93 13.67
CA THR A 185 -14.32 -7.03 13.76
C THR A 185 -14.74 -7.13 15.21
N ILE A 186 -15.83 -6.47 15.57
CA ILE A 186 -16.47 -6.58 16.88
C ILE A 186 -17.88 -7.16 16.75
N THR A 187 -18.36 -7.74 17.84
CA THR A 187 -19.74 -8.23 17.94
C THR A 187 -20.68 -7.06 18.28
N LEU A 188 -21.78 -6.92 17.52
CA LEU A 188 -22.76 -5.84 17.70
C LEU A 188 -23.96 -6.25 18.57
N LYS A 189 -23.79 -7.18 19.52
CA LYS A 189 -24.88 -7.70 20.37
C LYS A 189 -25.55 -6.62 21.22
N ASN A 190 -24.79 -5.60 21.62
CA ASN A 190 -25.26 -4.50 22.46
C ASN A 190 -25.63 -3.24 21.66
N ALA A 191 -25.60 -3.31 20.32
CA ALA A 191 -25.95 -2.16 19.50
C ALA A 191 -27.47 -1.94 19.49
N GLN A 192 -27.90 -0.68 19.52
CA GLN A 192 -29.32 -0.35 19.43
C GLN A 192 -29.90 -0.79 18.08
N GLU A 193 -31.03 -1.50 18.11
CA GLU A 193 -31.71 -1.93 16.90
C GLU A 193 -32.50 -0.79 16.26
N ALA A 194 -32.64 -0.83 14.93
CA ALA A 194 -33.50 0.11 14.25
C ALA A 194 -34.96 -0.27 14.53
N LYS A 195 -35.78 0.71 14.91
CA LYS A 195 -37.23 0.55 14.90
C LYS A 195 -37.66 0.20 13.49
N ALA A 196 -38.56 -0.78 13.36
CA ALA A 196 -39.24 -1.04 12.11
C ALA A 196 -39.95 0.25 11.63
N ILE A 197 -40.01 0.43 10.32
CA ILE A 197 -40.83 1.49 9.74
C ILE A 197 -42.21 0.88 9.57
N ASP A 198 -43.16 1.38 10.35
CA ASP A 198 -44.55 0.97 10.22
C ASP A 198 -45.15 1.62 8.97
N PRO A 199 -45.86 0.86 8.12
CA PRO A 199 -46.51 1.42 6.94
C PRO A 199 -47.66 2.33 7.37
N PHE A 200 -47.90 3.39 6.59
CA PHE A 200 -49.08 4.23 6.79
C PHE A 200 -50.36 3.44 6.55
N SER A 201 -51.35 3.67 7.41
CA SER A 201 -52.73 3.22 7.21
C SER A 201 -53.45 4.07 6.15
N LEU A 202 -54.54 3.53 5.57
CA LEU A 202 -55.34 4.28 4.59
C LEU A 202 -55.91 5.58 5.17
N GLU A 203 -56.26 5.58 6.46
CA GLU A 203 -56.77 6.76 7.16
C GLU A 203 -55.68 7.84 7.31
N GLU A 204 -54.45 7.45 7.65
CA GLU A 204 -53.30 8.37 7.70
C GLU A 204 -52.95 8.92 6.33
N VAL A 205 -52.94 8.07 5.29
CA VAL A 205 -52.73 8.50 3.90
C VAL A 205 -53.79 9.52 3.48
N LYS A 206 -55.07 9.23 3.73
CA LYS A 206 -56.18 10.15 3.43
C LYS A 206 -55.99 11.48 4.16
N THR A 207 -55.68 11.43 5.45
CA THR A 207 -55.46 12.61 6.29
C THR A 207 -54.30 13.47 5.77
N LEU A 208 -53.19 12.85 5.35
CA LEU A 208 -52.02 13.55 4.79
C LEU A 208 -52.34 14.23 3.46
N ILE A 209 -53.10 13.56 2.59
CA ILE A 209 -53.50 14.12 1.29
C ILE A 209 -54.48 15.28 1.49
N GLU A 210 -55.51 15.11 2.33
CA GLU A 210 -56.55 16.12 2.55
C GLU A 210 -55.99 17.42 3.14
N ASN A 211 -55.07 17.30 4.11
CA ASN A 211 -54.45 18.42 4.82
C ASN A 211 -53.22 19.02 4.13
N ALA A 212 -52.87 18.57 2.91
CA ALA A 212 -51.74 19.13 2.18
C ALA A 212 -51.97 20.62 1.87
N PRO A 213 -51.05 21.53 2.24
CA PRO A 213 -51.24 22.99 2.14
C PRO A 213 -51.29 23.54 0.70
N SER A 214 -51.02 22.71 -0.31
CA SER A 214 -51.09 23.13 -1.71
C SER A 214 -51.62 22.02 -2.60
N LEU A 215 -52.33 22.40 -3.66
CA LEU A 215 -52.80 21.48 -4.70
C LEU A 215 -51.65 20.68 -5.32
N ARG A 216 -50.48 21.31 -5.46
CA ARG A 216 -49.27 20.67 -5.99
C ARG A 216 -48.77 19.54 -5.08
N LEU A 217 -48.67 19.79 -3.76
CA LEU A 217 -48.25 18.74 -2.82
C LEU A 217 -49.30 17.63 -2.73
N LYS A 218 -50.59 17.97 -2.74
CA LYS A 218 -51.70 17.00 -2.78
C LYS A 218 -51.56 16.06 -3.97
N ALA A 219 -51.32 16.59 -5.17
CA ALA A 219 -51.13 15.79 -6.37
C ALA A 219 -49.89 14.86 -6.27
N PHE A 220 -48.75 15.37 -5.76
CA PHE A 220 -47.56 14.53 -5.57
C PHE A 220 -47.77 13.41 -4.55
N LEU A 221 -48.42 13.70 -3.41
CA LEU A 221 -48.71 12.69 -2.39
C LEU A 221 -49.65 11.62 -2.93
N ALA A 222 -50.70 12.01 -3.67
CA ALA A 222 -51.61 11.05 -4.29
C ALA A 222 -50.86 10.11 -5.24
N VAL A 223 -50.04 10.63 -6.15
CA VAL A 223 -49.25 9.78 -7.05
C VAL A 223 -48.29 8.90 -6.25
N ALA A 224 -47.54 9.46 -5.29
CA ALA A 224 -46.54 8.72 -4.52
C ALA A 224 -47.12 7.57 -3.67
N PHE A 225 -48.36 7.68 -3.18
CA PHE A 225 -49.02 6.60 -2.43
C PHE A 225 -49.66 5.53 -3.31
N PHE A 226 -49.95 5.83 -4.59
CA PHE A 226 -50.74 4.96 -5.47
C PHE A 226 -49.97 4.45 -6.71
N THR A 227 -48.67 4.70 -6.84
CA THR A 227 -47.79 4.15 -7.88
C THR A 227 -46.50 3.60 -7.30
#